data_AF-A0A453FQV7-F1
#
_entry.id   AF-A0A453FQV7-F1
#
_cell.length_a   1.000
_cell.length_b   1.000
_cell.length_c   1.000
_cell.angle_alpha   90.00
_cell.angle_beta   90.00
_cell.angle_gamma   90.00
#
_symmetry.space_group_name_H-M   'P 1'
#
loop_
_entity.id
_entity.type
_entity.pdbx_description
1 polymer ?
#
loop_
_entity_poly.entity_id
_entity_poly.type
_entity_poly.pdbx_seq_one_letter_code
_entity_poly.pdbx_strand_id
1 'polypeptide(L)'
;MLQSMTVKELKELTRRMGVAARGNKKDLVSALMESLGEEVIGKEGASTIEQIGPSEVPSKRKSASSVVVEQKLETSEVISATPSKRSRTKQKSIKGTTPEENPVTTVKINKTSHKKETVVANGAIAKAGLGLNVDGAEPWTVLVHKKPQAEWIPYNPKVMRPPPLSKDTRALKILSWNVNGLKALVKNRGFSVHELAQREDFDVLCLQETKIQEKDVDVIKESLLEGYTNSFWTCSVSKLGYSGTAIISRVKPLSIKYGLGVPDHDTEGRIVTVEFDDFYLLTAYVPNSGDGLKRLTYRVTEWDPCLGNYMKELEKSKPVILTGDLNCAHQEIDIHDPAVSSR
;
A
#
# COMPACT_ATOMS: atom_id res chain seq x y z
N MET A 1 -32.71 -34.03 -10.33
CA MET A 1 -31.26 -34.34 -10.21
C MET A 1 -30.46 -33.15 -9.66
N LEU A 2 -30.44 -31.98 -10.32
CA LEU A 2 -29.59 -30.84 -9.89
C LEU A 2 -29.81 -30.37 -8.44
N GLN A 3 -31.04 -30.36 -7.94
CA GLN A 3 -31.34 -29.88 -6.58
C GLN A 3 -30.68 -30.69 -5.45
N SER A 4 -30.32 -31.96 -5.66
CA SER A 4 -29.62 -32.78 -4.65
C SER A 4 -28.09 -32.60 -4.68
N MET A 5 -27.52 -32.01 -5.72
CA MET A 5 -26.06 -31.81 -5.85
C MET A 5 -25.51 -30.75 -4.88
N THR A 6 -24.23 -30.85 -4.52
CA THR A 6 -23.53 -29.82 -3.73
C THR A 6 -23.17 -28.60 -4.58
N VAL A 7 -22.88 -27.48 -3.91
CA VAL A 7 -22.42 -26.23 -4.57
C VAL A 7 -21.11 -26.45 -5.36
N LYS A 8 -20.27 -27.40 -4.96
CA LYS A 8 -19.02 -27.72 -5.67
C LYS A 8 -19.30 -28.43 -7.00
N GLU A 9 -20.17 -29.44 -6.98
CA GLU A 9 -20.54 -30.19 -8.20
C GLU A 9 -21.34 -29.33 -9.17
N LEU A 10 -22.22 -28.45 -8.67
CA LEU A 10 -22.95 -27.48 -9.50
C LEU A 10 -22.01 -26.48 -10.19
N LYS A 11 -20.96 -26.00 -9.51
CA LYS A 11 -19.92 -25.13 -10.11
C LYS A 11 -19.03 -25.84 -11.12
N GLU A 12 -18.82 -27.15 -10.96
CA GLU A 12 -18.12 -27.97 -11.96
C GLU A 12 -19.00 -28.19 -13.19
N LEU A 13 -20.29 -28.47 -12.99
CA LEU A 13 -21.24 -28.70 -14.08
C LEU A 13 -21.50 -27.41 -14.90
N THR A 14 -21.67 -26.25 -14.27
CA THR A 14 -21.79 -24.97 -15.00
C THR A 14 -20.55 -24.69 -15.83
N ARG A 15 -19.35 -24.91 -15.28
CA ARG A 15 -18.08 -24.78 -16.02
C ARG A 15 -18.02 -25.74 -17.20
N ARG A 16 -18.42 -27.00 -17.01
CA ARG A 16 -18.40 -28.02 -18.07
C ARG A 16 -19.40 -27.75 -19.20
N MET A 17 -20.52 -27.10 -18.89
CA MET A 17 -21.55 -26.68 -19.87
C MET A 17 -21.33 -25.25 -20.42
N GLY A 18 -20.27 -24.55 -20.01
CA GLY A 18 -20.00 -23.17 -20.43
C GLY A 18 -20.94 -22.11 -19.82
N VAL A 19 -21.85 -22.50 -18.92
CA VAL A 19 -22.87 -21.62 -18.33
C VAL A 19 -22.23 -20.62 -17.36
N ALA A 20 -22.36 -19.33 -17.67
CA ALA A 20 -21.70 -18.22 -16.97
C ALA A 20 -22.31 -17.85 -15.59
N ALA A 21 -22.72 -18.84 -14.80
CA ALA A 21 -23.41 -18.64 -13.53
C ALA A 21 -22.45 -18.41 -12.34
N ARG A 22 -22.78 -17.44 -11.47
CA ARG A 22 -22.11 -17.17 -10.20
C ARG A 22 -23.14 -16.86 -9.13
N GLY A 23 -23.02 -17.46 -7.95
CA GLY A 23 -23.96 -17.21 -6.85
C GLY A 23 -24.00 -18.32 -5.80
N ASN A 24 -25.13 -18.40 -5.10
CA ASN A 24 -25.48 -19.44 -4.14
C ASN A 24 -26.04 -20.69 -4.84
N LYS A 25 -26.46 -21.72 -4.07
CA LYS A 25 -26.96 -22.99 -4.64
C LYS A 25 -28.18 -22.80 -5.56
N LYS A 26 -29.11 -21.88 -5.23
CA LYS A 26 -30.30 -21.65 -6.06
C LYS A 26 -29.91 -21.09 -7.42
N ASP A 27 -29.10 -20.04 -7.45
CA ASP A 27 -28.67 -19.33 -8.65
C ASP A 27 -27.97 -20.27 -9.64
N LEU A 28 -27.10 -21.16 -9.13
CA LEU A 28 -26.42 -22.19 -9.93
C LEU A 28 -27.37 -23.27 -10.47
N VAL A 29 -28.38 -23.67 -9.69
CA VAL A 29 -29.39 -24.63 -10.17
C VAL A 29 -30.30 -24.00 -11.22
N SER A 30 -30.72 -22.75 -11.03
CA SER A 30 -31.58 -22.03 -11.98
C SER A 30 -30.91 -21.91 -13.36
N ALA A 31 -29.68 -21.38 -13.41
CA ALA A 31 -28.96 -21.21 -14.69
C ALA A 31 -28.64 -22.54 -15.40
N LEU A 32 -28.45 -23.64 -14.66
CA LEU A 32 -28.32 -24.97 -15.25
C LEU A 32 -29.66 -25.51 -15.79
N MET A 33 -30.78 -25.29 -15.08
CA MET A 33 -32.11 -25.68 -15.55
C MET A 33 -32.52 -24.88 -16.79
N GLU A 34 -32.12 -23.62 -16.87
CA GLU A 34 -32.35 -22.71 -18.01
C GLU A 34 -31.57 -23.18 -19.24
N SER A 35 -30.25 -23.39 -19.11
CA SER A 35 -29.41 -23.93 -20.19
C SER A 35 -29.81 -25.34 -20.66
N LEU A 36 -30.26 -26.21 -19.75
CA LEU A 36 -30.81 -27.54 -20.10
C LEU A 36 -32.21 -27.45 -20.75
N GLY A 37 -32.91 -26.31 -20.62
CA GLY A 37 -34.16 -26.03 -21.33
C GLY A 37 -33.91 -25.60 -22.78
N GLU A 38 -32.86 -24.80 -23.01
CA GLU A 38 -32.50 -24.33 -24.36
C GLU A 38 -32.08 -25.47 -25.29
N GLU A 39 -31.39 -26.51 -24.80
CA GLU A 39 -31.02 -27.69 -25.61
C GLU A 39 -32.22 -28.51 -26.14
N VAL A 40 -33.44 -28.26 -25.66
CA VAL A 40 -34.66 -28.99 -26.07
C VAL A 40 -35.42 -28.26 -27.20
N ILE A 41 -35.30 -26.93 -27.35
CA ILE A 41 -36.04 -26.16 -28.36
C ILE A 41 -35.25 -26.12 -29.69
N GLY A 42 -34.91 -27.33 -30.19
CA GLY A 42 -33.97 -27.54 -31.29
C GLY A 42 -34.55 -28.16 -32.58
N LYS A 43 -35.84 -28.57 -32.59
CA LYS A 43 -36.62 -29.00 -33.78
C LYS A 43 -38.07 -29.30 -33.43
N GLU A 44 -38.98 -29.00 -34.36
CA GLU A 44 -40.42 -29.34 -34.33
C GLU A 44 -41.18 -28.74 -33.12
N GLY A 45 -42.51 -28.58 -33.11
CA GLY A 45 -43.56 -28.72 -34.11
C GLY A 45 -44.82 -28.02 -33.58
N ALA A 46 -45.76 -27.61 -34.42
CA ALA A 46 -46.86 -26.71 -33.99
C ALA A 46 -48.03 -27.43 -33.30
N SER A 47 -48.54 -26.86 -32.18
CA SER A 47 -49.96 -26.89 -31.83
C SER A 47 -50.34 -25.79 -30.81
N THR A 48 -51.60 -25.35 -30.87
CA THR A 48 -52.22 -24.34 -30.01
C THR A 48 -52.92 -24.98 -28.81
N ILE A 49 -53.01 -24.30 -27.66
CA ILE A 49 -54.20 -24.28 -26.78
C ILE A 49 -54.14 -23.07 -25.82
N GLU A 50 -55.28 -22.72 -25.24
CA GLU A 50 -55.60 -21.42 -24.61
C GLU A 50 -56.11 -21.61 -23.15
N GLN A 51 -56.34 -20.50 -22.42
CA GLN A 51 -57.12 -20.40 -21.15
C GLN A 51 -56.39 -20.87 -19.86
N ILE A 52 -56.63 -20.35 -18.64
CA ILE A 52 -57.53 -19.28 -18.12
C ILE A 52 -56.91 -18.65 -16.82
N GLY A 53 -57.40 -17.49 -16.34
CA GLY A 53 -56.98 -16.86 -15.04
C GLY A 53 -57.86 -17.27 -13.84
N PRO A 54 -58.09 -16.44 -12.78
CA PRO A 54 -57.54 -15.10 -12.47
C PRO A 54 -57.15 -14.91 -10.96
N SER A 55 -56.95 -13.64 -10.54
CA SER A 55 -56.89 -13.13 -9.13
C SER A 55 -55.67 -13.53 -8.25
N GLU A 56 -55.24 -12.76 -7.23
CA GLU A 56 -55.75 -11.48 -6.69
C GLU A 56 -54.64 -10.57 -6.10
N VAL A 57 -54.95 -9.27 -5.91
CA VAL A 57 -54.08 -8.17 -5.41
C VAL A 57 -55.03 -7.21 -4.63
N PRO A 58 -54.76 -6.69 -3.40
CA PRO A 58 -53.89 -5.49 -3.29
C PRO A 58 -53.29 -5.08 -1.90
N SER A 59 -52.56 -3.94 -1.95
CA SER A 59 -52.32 -2.93 -0.89
C SER A 59 -50.94 -2.95 -0.21
N LYS A 60 -50.05 -1.98 -0.49
CA LYS A 60 -50.07 -0.51 -0.24
C LYS A 60 -49.75 -0.11 1.21
N ARG A 61 -48.62 0.58 1.40
CA ARG A 61 -48.60 1.99 1.87
C ARG A 61 -47.24 2.67 1.61
N LYS A 62 -47.27 4.00 1.49
CA LYS A 62 -46.12 4.90 1.50
C LYS A 62 -46.10 5.66 2.83
N SER A 63 -44.93 6.06 3.28
CA SER A 63 -44.75 7.36 3.96
C SER A 63 -43.30 7.81 3.81
N ALA A 64 -43.11 9.12 3.63
CA ALA A 64 -41.84 9.81 3.78
C ALA A 64 -42.11 11.04 4.65
N SER A 65 -41.18 11.38 5.53
CA SER A 65 -41.27 12.56 6.40
C SER A 65 -39.93 13.26 6.47
N SER A 66 -39.92 14.54 6.11
CA SER A 66 -38.82 15.49 6.31
C SER A 66 -39.05 16.30 7.58
N VAL A 67 -37.98 16.61 8.33
CA VAL A 67 -38.01 17.60 9.42
C VAL A 67 -36.77 18.49 9.32
N VAL A 68 -36.97 19.79 9.52
CA VAL A 68 -35.93 20.82 9.66
C VAL A 68 -36.29 21.66 10.87
N VAL A 69 -35.40 21.79 11.85
CA VAL A 69 -35.41 22.87 12.87
C VAL A 69 -33.98 23.24 13.25
N GLU A 70 -33.63 24.47 12.87
CA GLU A 70 -32.82 25.52 13.53
C GLU A 70 -31.57 25.24 14.40
N GLN A 71 -30.72 26.27 14.42
CA GLN A 71 -29.51 26.41 15.24
C GLN A 71 -29.84 26.90 16.65
N LYS A 72 -28.91 26.74 17.59
CA LYS A 72 -28.64 27.80 18.56
C LYS A 72 -27.14 28.01 18.75
N LEU A 73 -26.74 29.28 18.73
CA LEU A 73 -25.37 29.75 18.97
C LEU A 73 -25.42 30.63 20.22
N GLU A 74 -24.47 30.47 21.14
CA GLU A 74 -24.29 31.39 22.26
C GLU A 74 -22.80 31.52 22.59
N THR A 75 -22.36 32.77 22.80
CA THR A 75 -20.96 33.16 22.99
C THR A 75 -20.87 34.24 24.06
N SER A 76 -19.91 34.14 24.98
CA SER A 76 -19.53 35.23 25.88
C SER A 76 -18.08 35.06 26.36
N GLU A 77 -17.44 36.18 26.72
CA GLU A 77 -15.98 36.28 26.83
C GLU A 77 -15.46 36.57 28.26
N VAL A 78 -14.20 36.16 28.48
CA VAL A 78 -13.11 36.85 29.20
C VAL A 78 -13.45 37.79 30.38
N ILE A 79 -12.90 37.46 31.57
CA ILE A 79 -12.20 38.41 32.46
C ILE A 79 -10.93 37.74 33.02
N SER A 80 -9.87 38.52 33.28
CA SER A 80 -8.55 38.08 33.77
C SER A 80 -8.13 38.77 35.08
N ALA A 81 -7.37 38.09 35.95
CA ALA A 81 -6.44 38.72 36.91
C ALA A 81 -5.40 37.73 37.50
N THR A 82 -4.16 38.19 37.67
CA THR A 82 -3.08 37.51 38.45
C THR A 82 -2.82 38.28 39.76
N PRO A 83 -2.08 37.76 40.78
CA PRO A 83 -0.65 38.14 40.84
C PRO A 83 0.35 37.23 41.62
N SER A 84 1.54 37.07 41.04
CA SER A 84 2.88 37.26 41.68
C SER A 84 3.31 36.50 42.96
N LYS A 85 4.38 35.69 42.81
CA LYS A 85 5.58 35.68 43.71
C LYS A 85 6.84 35.25 42.91
N ARG A 86 8.03 35.64 43.37
CA ARG A 86 9.06 36.19 42.45
C ARG A 86 10.51 36.24 43.02
N SER A 87 11.40 35.29 42.68
CA SER A 87 12.86 35.44 42.90
C SER A 87 13.75 34.65 41.89
N ARG A 88 15.08 34.84 41.82
CA ARG A 88 15.80 36.00 41.21
C ARG A 88 17.34 35.79 41.23
N THR A 89 18.04 35.90 40.09
CA THR A 89 19.49 36.23 39.92
C THR A 89 19.84 36.32 38.42
N LYS A 90 20.90 37.00 37.93
CA LYS A 90 21.28 38.44 37.98
C LYS A 90 22.33 38.67 36.85
N GLN A 91 22.30 39.80 36.13
CA GLN A 91 23.11 40.06 34.91
C GLN A 91 24.57 40.51 35.19
N LYS A 92 25.40 40.53 34.13
CA LYS A 92 26.30 41.66 33.82
C LYS A 92 26.63 41.79 32.32
N SER A 93 26.89 43.01 31.84
CA SER A 93 27.19 43.35 30.42
C SER A 93 27.81 44.77 30.26
N ILE A 94 28.59 45.00 29.18
CA ILE A 94 29.15 46.28 28.62
C ILE A 94 29.47 45.96 27.11
N LYS A 95 29.16 46.65 25.99
CA LYS A 95 28.93 48.05 25.47
C LYS A 95 30.19 48.68 24.81
N GLY A 96 30.19 49.31 23.62
CA GLY A 96 29.16 49.61 22.59
C GLY A 96 29.47 48.93 21.23
N THR A 97 29.55 49.56 20.04
CA THR A 97 29.41 50.99 19.60
C THR A 97 29.09 51.03 18.06
N THR A 98 28.96 52.20 17.40
CA THR A 98 28.39 52.44 16.04
C THR A 98 29.02 53.67 15.33
N PRO A 99 28.60 54.15 14.11
CA PRO A 99 28.04 53.54 12.87
C PRO A 99 28.73 54.06 11.55
N GLU A 100 28.26 53.63 10.36
CA GLU A 100 28.17 54.48 9.13
C GLU A 100 27.06 53.98 8.16
N GLU A 101 26.73 54.72 7.09
CA GLU A 101 25.44 54.64 6.35
C GLU A 101 25.49 54.14 4.88
N ASN A 102 24.30 53.91 4.29
CA ASN A 102 24.09 53.46 2.90
C ASN A 102 24.02 54.65 1.89
N PRO A 103 23.84 54.39 0.58
CA PRO A 103 22.46 54.47 0.07
C PRO A 103 22.04 53.40 -0.96
N VAL A 104 20.74 53.13 -1.01
CA VAL A 104 20.06 52.31 -2.04
C VAL A 104 19.56 53.20 -3.18
N THR A 105 19.67 52.75 -4.43
CA THR A 105 19.18 53.49 -5.61
C THR A 105 17.80 53.00 -6.07
N THR A 106 16.79 53.85 -5.99
CA THR A 106 15.43 53.60 -6.49
C THR A 106 15.14 54.50 -7.69
N VAL A 107 14.87 53.93 -8.87
CA VAL A 107 14.55 54.68 -10.09
C VAL A 107 13.04 54.73 -10.33
N LYS A 108 12.52 55.91 -10.70
CA LYS A 108 11.09 56.20 -10.86
C LYS A 108 10.57 55.81 -12.25
N ILE A 109 9.33 55.33 -12.31
CA ILE A 109 8.58 55.13 -13.55
C ILE A 109 7.91 56.45 -13.96
N ASN A 110 8.12 56.90 -15.19
CA ASN A 110 7.35 57.96 -15.83
C ASN A 110 6.37 57.38 -16.86
N LYS A 111 5.19 58.01 -17.02
CA LYS A 111 4.20 57.65 -18.05
C LYS A 111 4.35 58.54 -19.30
N THR A 112 4.29 57.93 -20.47
CA THR A 112 3.89 58.55 -21.75
C THR A 112 3.11 57.52 -22.58
N SER A 113 2.36 57.98 -23.59
CA SER A 113 1.18 57.25 -24.08
C SER A 113 1.20 56.89 -25.57
N HIS A 114 0.52 55.78 -25.88
CA HIS A 114 -0.03 55.40 -27.19
C HIS A 114 0.91 55.17 -28.39
N LYS A 115 1.00 53.90 -28.80
CA LYS A 115 0.25 53.43 -29.99
C LYS A 115 -0.09 51.95 -29.87
N LYS A 116 -1.17 51.52 -30.54
CA LYS A 116 -1.46 50.10 -30.81
C LYS A 116 -0.91 49.75 -32.20
N GLU A 117 -0.22 48.64 -32.31
CA GLU A 117 -0.14 47.87 -33.56
C GLU A 117 -0.40 46.39 -33.24
N THR A 118 -1.28 45.76 -34.01
CA THR A 118 -1.76 44.39 -33.76
C THR A 118 -1.14 43.47 -34.80
N VAL A 119 -0.04 42.80 -34.46
CA VAL A 119 0.57 41.79 -35.33
C VAL A 119 -0.02 40.42 -35.01
N VAL A 120 -0.96 39.96 -35.86
CA VAL A 120 -1.51 38.60 -35.78
C VAL A 120 -0.54 37.64 -36.47
N ALA A 121 0.22 36.88 -35.68
CA ALA A 121 1.07 35.80 -36.15
C ALA A 121 0.39 34.44 -35.84
N ASN A 122 -0.19 33.80 -36.85
CA ASN A 122 -0.72 32.44 -36.73
C ASN A 122 0.44 31.43 -36.66
N GLY A 123 1.00 31.22 -35.47
CA GLY A 123 1.96 30.17 -35.17
C GLY A 123 1.29 28.96 -34.51
N ALA A 124 1.39 27.78 -35.13
CA ALA A 124 0.83 26.56 -34.54
C ALA A 124 1.59 26.15 -33.27
N ILE A 125 0.86 25.78 -32.21
CA ILE A 125 1.46 25.23 -30.99
C ILE A 125 2.00 23.84 -31.31
N ALA A 126 3.31 23.74 -31.51
CA ALA A 126 3.98 22.47 -31.73
C ALA A 126 3.86 21.59 -30.48
N LYS A 127 3.31 20.38 -30.64
CA LYS A 127 3.38 19.36 -29.58
C LYS A 127 4.84 19.01 -29.33
N ALA A 128 5.35 19.28 -28.13
CA ALA A 128 6.62 18.75 -27.65
C ALA A 128 6.51 17.24 -27.31
N GLY A 129 6.06 16.43 -28.27
CA GLY A 129 6.09 14.98 -28.18
C GLY A 129 7.45 14.48 -28.69
N LEU A 130 8.36 14.18 -27.76
CA LEU A 130 9.59 13.45 -28.11
C LEU A 130 9.22 12.02 -28.52
N GLY A 131 9.20 11.79 -29.83
CA GLY A 131 8.97 10.46 -30.40
C GLY A 131 10.15 9.55 -30.11
N LEU A 132 9.92 8.52 -29.29
CA LEU A 132 10.78 7.35 -29.19
C LEU A 132 10.14 6.21 -29.99
N ASN A 133 10.96 5.45 -30.73
CA ASN A 133 10.46 4.34 -31.54
C ASN A 133 9.78 3.28 -30.66
N VAL A 134 8.56 2.90 -31.03
CA VAL A 134 7.73 1.96 -30.27
C VAL A 134 7.94 0.52 -30.77
N ASP A 135 9.17 0.04 -30.65
CA ASP A 135 9.48 -1.39 -30.70
C ASP A 135 9.57 -1.93 -29.27
N GLY A 136 8.51 -2.62 -28.81
CA GLY A 136 8.48 -3.25 -27.50
C GLY A 136 8.40 -2.27 -26.31
N ALA A 137 7.30 -1.50 -26.21
CA ALA A 137 7.07 -0.61 -25.07
C ALA A 137 7.16 -1.34 -23.72
N GLU A 138 8.15 -0.99 -22.91
CA GLU A 138 8.42 -1.68 -21.64
C GLU A 138 7.35 -1.31 -20.59
N PRO A 139 6.73 -2.27 -19.86
CA PRO A 139 5.54 -1.98 -19.04
C PRO A 139 5.71 -0.87 -17.99
N TRP A 140 6.93 -0.66 -17.49
CA TRP A 140 7.24 0.40 -16.52
C TRP A 140 7.19 1.82 -17.11
N THR A 141 7.37 2.01 -18.42
CA THR A 141 7.30 3.35 -19.05
C THR A 141 5.88 3.90 -19.12
N VAL A 142 4.86 3.08 -18.84
CA VAL A 142 3.44 3.44 -18.90
C VAL A 142 2.93 4.03 -17.56
N LEU A 143 3.71 3.88 -16.47
CA LEU A 143 3.31 4.30 -15.11
C LEU A 143 3.51 5.81 -14.85
N VAL A 144 2.96 6.65 -15.73
CA VAL A 144 2.98 8.11 -15.59
C VAL A 144 2.03 8.54 -14.47
N HIS A 145 2.55 9.20 -13.44
CA HIS A 145 1.78 9.74 -12.31
C HIS A 145 0.67 10.69 -12.78
N LYS A 146 -0.56 10.58 -12.24
CA LYS A 146 -1.72 11.35 -12.74
C LYS A 146 -1.66 12.86 -12.51
N LYS A 147 -0.80 13.33 -11.59
CA LYS A 147 -0.48 14.75 -11.40
C LYS A 147 1.03 14.97 -11.57
N PRO A 148 1.59 14.87 -12.79
CA PRO A 148 3.04 14.91 -12.97
C PRO A 148 3.57 16.30 -12.57
N GLN A 149 4.57 16.34 -11.69
CA GLN A 149 5.24 17.59 -11.30
C GLN A 149 6.34 17.94 -12.32
N ALA A 150 6.67 19.22 -12.45
CA ALA A 150 7.57 19.71 -13.52
C ALA A 150 8.99 19.12 -13.47
N GLU A 151 9.46 18.72 -12.28
CA GLU A 151 10.78 18.12 -12.05
C GLU A 151 10.71 16.59 -11.84
N TRP A 152 9.54 15.97 -12.07
CA TRP A 152 9.36 14.53 -11.83
C TRP A 152 10.01 13.68 -12.93
N ILE A 153 11.03 12.91 -12.56
CA ILE A 153 11.70 11.94 -13.43
C ILE A 153 11.20 10.53 -13.06
N PRO A 154 10.48 9.81 -13.94
CA PRO A 154 10.06 8.43 -13.69
C PRO A 154 11.28 7.50 -13.51
N TYR A 155 11.30 6.71 -12.44
CA TYR A 155 12.43 5.83 -12.14
C TYR A 155 12.59 4.71 -13.18
N ASN A 156 13.69 4.73 -13.91
CA ASN A 156 14.06 3.69 -14.87
C ASN A 156 15.21 2.82 -14.32
N PRO A 157 14.96 1.57 -13.89
CA PRO A 157 15.98 0.71 -13.25
C PRO A 157 17.11 0.27 -14.19
N LYS A 158 17.02 0.49 -15.51
CA LYS A 158 18.12 0.21 -16.45
C LYS A 158 19.18 1.31 -16.52
N VAL A 159 18.81 2.56 -16.19
CA VAL A 159 19.71 3.73 -16.34
C VAL A 159 19.88 4.54 -15.06
N MET A 160 18.97 4.39 -14.08
CA MET A 160 19.00 5.09 -12.78
C MET A 160 19.43 4.20 -11.62
N ARG A 161 19.71 2.91 -11.86
CA ARG A 161 20.29 2.02 -10.85
C ARG A 161 21.79 2.35 -10.72
N PRO A 162 22.30 2.72 -9.54
CA PRO A 162 23.72 2.97 -9.35
C PRO A 162 24.56 1.73 -9.71
N PRO A 163 25.81 1.90 -10.17
CA PRO A 163 26.71 0.76 -10.36
C PRO A 163 26.95 0.03 -9.03
N PRO A 164 27.26 -1.28 -9.06
CA PRO A 164 27.69 -2.00 -7.87
C PRO A 164 28.88 -1.33 -7.19
N LEU A 165 28.96 -1.44 -5.86
CA LEU A 165 30.12 -1.01 -5.09
C LEU A 165 31.37 -1.82 -5.49
N SER A 166 32.55 -1.26 -5.24
CA SER A 166 33.82 -1.96 -5.51
C SER A 166 33.99 -3.16 -4.57
N LYS A 167 34.68 -4.22 -5.01
CA LYS A 167 34.80 -5.49 -4.26
C LYS A 167 35.58 -5.37 -2.95
N ASP A 168 36.36 -4.30 -2.81
CA ASP A 168 37.10 -3.91 -1.62
C ASP A 168 36.28 -3.05 -0.63
N THR A 169 35.12 -2.53 -1.05
CA THR A 169 34.21 -1.79 -0.16
C THR A 169 33.55 -2.77 0.81
N ARG A 170 33.88 -2.69 2.12
CA ARG A 170 33.14 -3.40 3.19
C ARG A 170 31.72 -2.83 3.29
N ALA A 171 30.78 -3.46 2.61
CA ALA A 171 29.35 -3.16 2.65
C ALA A 171 28.55 -4.38 3.13
N LEU A 172 27.28 -4.16 3.45
CA LEU A 172 26.28 -5.20 3.69
C LEU A 172 25.03 -4.84 2.88
N LYS A 173 24.60 -5.72 1.97
CA LYS A 173 23.43 -5.49 1.10
C LYS A 173 22.20 -6.19 1.65
N ILE A 174 21.15 -5.41 1.94
CA ILE A 174 19.86 -5.90 2.40
C ILE A 174 18.86 -5.84 1.24
N LEU A 175 18.15 -6.93 0.97
CA LEU A 175 16.99 -6.97 0.09
C LEU A 175 15.72 -7.11 0.94
N SER A 176 14.66 -6.35 0.64
CA SER A 176 13.36 -6.48 1.31
C SER A 176 12.25 -6.65 0.28
N TRP A 177 11.32 -7.59 0.54
CA TRP A 177 10.27 -7.94 -0.43
C TRP A 177 9.00 -8.51 0.21
N ASN A 178 7.86 -7.85 -0.02
CA ASN A 178 6.54 -8.46 0.16
C ASN A 178 6.30 -9.46 -0.98
N VAL A 179 6.33 -10.76 -0.65
CA VAL A 179 6.22 -11.87 -1.59
C VAL A 179 4.78 -12.34 -1.85
N ASN A 180 3.79 -11.78 -1.14
CA ASN A 180 2.36 -12.06 -1.31
C ASN A 180 2.00 -13.57 -1.34
N GLY A 181 2.71 -14.40 -0.56
CA GLY A 181 2.55 -15.85 -0.49
C GLY A 181 3.75 -16.64 -1.01
N LEU A 182 4.74 -16.84 -0.15
CA LEU A 182 6.01 -17.51 -0.46
C LEU A 182 5.83 -18.91 -1.07
N LYS A 183 4.83 -19.67 -0.60
CA LYS A 183 4.46 -20.99 -1.14
C LYS A 183 4.02 -20.99 -2.61
N ALA A 184 3.43 -19.90 -3.09
CA ALA A 184 3.04 -19.76 -4.50
C ALA A 184 4.26 -19.34 -5.33
N LEU A 185 5.06 -18.42 -4.79
CA LEU A 185 6.28 -17.91 -5.41
C LEU A 185 7.32 -19.04 -5.66
N VAL A 186 7.66 -19.83 -4.65
CA VAL A 186 8.64 -20.95 -4.76
C VAL A 186 8.14 -22.07 -5.69
N LYS A 187 6.84 -22.18 -5.94
CA LYS A 187 6.25 -23.14 -6.90
C LYS A 187 6.11 -22.59 -8.33
N ASN A 188 6.43 -21.33 -8.56
CA ASN A 188 6.34 -20.72 -9.88
C ASN A 188 7.54 -21.14 -10.74
N ARG A 189 7.29 -21.88 -11.83
CA ARG A 189 8.34 -22.42 -12.72
C ARG A 189 9.20 -21.37 -13.42
N GLY A 190 8.81 -20.10 -13.39
CA GLY A 190 9.57 -18.97 -13.93
C GLY A 190 10.29 -18.11 -12.88
N PHE A 191 10.43 -18.58 -11.64
CA PHE A 191 11.13 -17.85 -10.58
C PHE A 191 12.03 -18.78 -9.75
N SER A 192 13.30 -18.39 -9.59
CA SER A 192 14.27 -19.04 -8.72
C SER A 192 14.83 -18.05 -7.70
N VAL A 193 14.76 -18.40 -6.42
CA VAL A 193 15.38 -17.59 -5.34
C VAL A 193 16.91 -17.61 -5.46
N HIS A 194 17.50 -18.70 -5.97
CA HIS A 194 18.93 -18.80 -6.23
C HIS A 194 19.37 -17.86 -7.35
N GLU A 195 18.62 -17.75 -8.45
CA GLU A 195 18.91 -16.77 -9.52
C GLU A 195 18.79 -15.33 -9.01
N LEU A 196 17.81 -15.04 -8.15
CA LEU A 196 17.68 -13.74 -7.51
C LEU A 196 18.88 -13.43 -6.61
N ALA A 197 19.35 -14.40 -5.82
CA ALA A 197 20.54 -14.24 -4.97
C ALA A 197 21.84 -14.13 -5.77
N GLN A 198 22.00 -14.86 -6.89
CA GLN A 198 23.15 -14.73 -7.79
C GLN A 198 23.17 -13.38 -8.51
N ARG A 199 22.01 -12.87 -8.93
CA ARG A 199 21.91 -11.59 -9.65
C ARG A 199 22.05 -10.38 -8.73
N GLU A 200 21.55 -10.47 -7.50
CA GLU A 200 21.51 -9.34 -6.57
C GLU A 200 22.60 -9.40 -5.48
N ASP A 201 23.15 -10.57 -5.15
CA ASP A 201 24.20 -10.78 -4.14
C ASP A 201 23.98 -9.99 -2.84
N PHE A 202 22.84 -10.23 -2.20
CA PHE A 202 22.50 -9.66 -0.89
C PHE A 202 22.97 -10.55 0.26
N ASP A 203 23.41 -9.96 1.36
CA ASP A 203 23.77 -10.67 2.59
C ASP A 203 22.53 -11.07 3.41
N VAL A 204 21.49 -10.24 3.34
CA VAL A 204 20.26 -10.38 4.14
C VAL A 204 19.02 -10.18 3.27
N LEU A 205 18.01 -11.03 3.47
CA LEU A 205 16.72 -11.03 2.82
C LEU A 205 15.59 -10.90 3.85
N CYS A 206 14.87 -9.80 3.80
CA CYS A 206 13.69 -9.52 4.61
C CYS A 206 12.43 -9.83 3.78
N LEU A 207 11.61 -10.78 4.25
CA LEU A 207 10.37 -11.18 3.57
C LEU A 207 9.13 -10.69 4.34
N GLN A 208 8.11 -10.28 3.59
CA GLN A 208 6.78 -9.92 4.09
C GLN A 208 5.67 -10.68 3.35
N GLU A 209 4.52 -10.86 4.00
CA GLU A 209 3.41 -11.72 3.54
C GLU A 209 3.86 -13.12 3.10
N THR A 210 4.62 -13.81 3.93
CA THR A 210 5.03 -15.20 3.65
C THR A 210 3.81 -16.13 3.51
N LYS A 211 2.74 -15.88 4.28
CA LYS A 211 1.46 -16.64 4.30
C LYS A 211 1.64 -18.13 4.54
N ILE A 212 2.64 -18.49 5.33
CA ILE A 212 2.94 -19.88 5.73
C ILE A 212 2.52 -20.14 7.18
N GLN A 213 2.57 -21.40 7.60
CA GLN A 213 2.41 -21.86 8.98
C GLN A 213 3.75 -22.44 9.45
N GLU A 214 3.97 -22.53 10.77
CA GLU A 214 5.25 -22.99 11.34
C GLU A 214 5.70 -24.36 10.79
N LYS A 215 4.76 -25.31 10.67
CA LYS A 215 4.99 -26.64 10.07
C LYS A 215 5.48 -26.63 8.61
N ASP A 216 5.36 -25.50 7.92
CA ASP A 216 5.79 -25.31 6.54
C ASP A 216 7.19 -24.69 6.46
N VAL A 217 7.69 -24.12 7.57
CA VAL A 217 8.93 -23.32 7.60
C VAL A 217 10.14 -24.18 7.26
N ASP A 218 10.27 -25.38 7.83
CA ASP A 218 11.48 -26.20 7.65
C ASP A 218 11.62 -26.74 6.23
N VAL A 219 10.51 -27.20 5.63
CA VAL A 219 10.44 -27.56 4.20
C VAL A 219 10.82 -26.39 3.29
N ILE A 220 10.54 -25.15 3.71
CA ILE A 220 10.95 -23.94 2.99
C ILE A 220 12.42 -23.62 3.24
N LYS A 221 12.95 -23.73 4.47
CA LYS A 221 14.39 -23.53 4.78
C LYS A 221 15.27 -24.40 3.89
N GLU A 222 14.94 -25.68 3.75
CA GLU A 222 15.65 -26.66 2.92
C GLU A 222 15.67 -26.30 1.42
N SER A 223 14.71 -25.50 0.95
CA SER A 223 14.50 -25.21 -0.49
C SER A 223 14.63 -23.73 -0.88
N LEU A 224 14.96 -22.84 0.07
CA LEU A 224 14.97 -21.39 -0.18
C LEU A 224 16.30 -20.87 -0.74
N LEU A 225 17.40 -21.02 0.02
CA LEU A 225 18.66 -20.34 -0.25
C LEU A 225 19.87 -21.07 0.35
N GLU A 226 20.73 -21.59 -0.52
CA GLU A 226 22.04 -22.11 -0.16
C GLU A 226 22.97 -21.00 0.38
N GLY A 227 23.70 -21.27 1.46
CA GLY A 227 24.62 -20.32 2.11
C GLY A 227 23.98 -19.35 3.12
N TYR A 228 22.64 -19.24 3.18
CA TYR A 228 21.94 -18.37 4.13
C TYR A 228 21.46 -19.17 5.35
N THR A 229 22.42 -19.65 6.14
CA THR A 229 22.18 -20.60 7.25
C THR A 229 21.37 -20.03 8.41
N ASN A 230 21.29 -18.70 8.55
CA ASN A 230 20.56 -18.03 9.62
C ASN A 230 19.17 -17.62 9.08
N SER A 231 18.08 -18.21 9.58
CA SER A 231 16.74 -17.79 9.17
C SER A 231 15.74 -17.77 10.34
N PHE A 232 14.99 -16.68 10.40
CA PHE A 232 14.14 -16.29 11.52
C PHE A 232 12.76 -15.96 10.98
N TRP A 233 11.73 -16.59 11.53
CA TRP A 233 10.40 -16.65 10.93
C TRP A 233 9.33 -16.38 11.99
N THR A 234 8.33 -15.56 11.66
CA THR A 234 7.11 -15.43 12.46
C THR A 234 5.89 -15.62 11.56
N CYS A 235 4.89 -16.35 12.07
CA CYS A 235 3.66 -16.68 11.36
C CYS A 235 2.46 -16.11 12.12
N SER A 236 1.36 -15.80 11.43
CA SER A 236 0.12 -15.41 12.13
C SER A 236 -0.49 -16.64 12.81
N VAL A 237 -0.63 -16.55 14.14
CA VAL A 237 -1.37 -17.53 14.96
C VAL A 237 -2.86 -17.18 15.04
N SER A 238 -3.22 -15.89 14.92
CA SER A 238 -4.61 -15.43 14.88
C SER A 238 -5.34 -15.76 13.57
N LYS A 239 -4.61 -15.95 12.45
CA LYS A 239 -5.21 -16.31 11.17
C LYS A 239 -4.24 -17.14 10.30
N LEU A 240 -4.55 -18.43 10.16
CA LEU A 240 -3.75 -19.36 9.35
C LEU A 240 -3.62 -18.90 7.89
N GLY A 241 -2.40 -18.86 7.36
CA GLY A 241 -2.11 -18.47 5.97
C GLY A 241 -2.27 -16.97 5.68
N TYR A 242 -2.21 -16.13 6.72
CA TYR A 242 -2.22 -14.67 6.61
C TYR A 242 -0.90 -14.07 7.13
N SER A 243 -0.55 -12.88 6.65
CA SER A 243 0.62 -12.12 7.13
C SER A 243 1.90 -12.98 7.08
N GLY A 244 2.73 -12.92 8.13
CA GLY A 244 3.98 -13.66 8.26
C GLY A 244 5.16 -12.88 7.67
N THR A 245 6.24 -12.77 8.46
CA THR A 245 7.49 -12.13 8.04
C THR A 245 8.70 -13.00 8.39
N ALA A 246 9.81 -12.76 7.70
CA ALA A 246 11.05 -13.48 7.94
C ALA A 246 12.30 -12.64 7.66
N ILE A 247 13.41 -13.00 8.29
CA ILE A 247 14.77 -12.54 7.94
C ILE A 247 15.63 -13.78 7.67
N ILE A 248 16.27 -13.81 6.51
CA ILE A 248 17.19 -14.88 6.06
C ILE A 248 18.55 -14.23 5.78
N SER A 249 19.64 -14.77 6.34
CA SER A 249 20.93 -14.07 6.41
C SER A 249 22.14 -15.00 6.28
N ARG A 250 23.15 -14.58 5.51
CA ARG A 250 24.50 -15.17 5.52
C ARG A 250 25.23 -14.85 6.83
N VAL A 251 25.06 -13.63 7.33
CA VAL A 251 25.67 -13.13 8.57
C VAL A 251 24.88 -13.64 9.78
N LYS A 252 25.57 -14.18 10.79
CA LYS A 252 24.95 -14.60 12.05
C LYS A 252 24.65 -13.38 12.95
N PRO A 253 23.41 -13.16 13.40
CA PRO A 253 23.10 -12.11 14.37
C PRO A 253 23.49 -12.50 15.81
N LEU A 254 23.60 -11.50 16.67
CA LEU A 254 23.81 -11.61 18.10
C LEU A 254 22.55 -12.02 18.86
N SER A 255 21.41 -11.41 18.51
CA SER A 255 20.12 -11.64 19.15
C SER A 255 18.96 -11.54 18.15
N ILE A 256 17.81 -12.12 18.48
CA ILE A 256 16.58 -12.10 17.68
C ILE A 256 15.39 -11.85 18.61
N LYS A 257 14.47 -10.98 18.22
CA LYS A 257 13.16 -10.78 18.86
C LYS A 257 12.04 -10.87 17.82
N TYR A 258 10.93 -11.48 18.21
CA TYR A 258 9.69 -11.49 17.42
C TYR A 258 8.69 -10.52 18.05
N GLY A 259 7.98 -9.76 17.22
CA GLY A 259 6.97 -8.82 17.68
C GLY A 259 7.51 -7.59 18.43
N LEU A 260 6.57 -6.75 18.88
CA LEU A 260 6.81 -5.54 19.66
C LEU A 260 6.94 -5.84 21.17
N GLY A 261 6.39 -6.95 21.65
CA GLY A 261 6.17 -7.22 23.08
C GLY A 261 4.80 -6.75 23.57
N VAL A 262 3.82 -6.63 22.66
CA VAL A 262 2.44 -6.22 22.93
C VAL A 262 1.53 -7.35 22.42
N PRO A 263 0.89 -8.14 23.31
CA PRO A 263 0.22 -9.39 22.92
C PRO A 263 -0.77 -9.25 21.77
N ASP A 264 -1.61 -8.20 21.79
CA ASP A 264 -2.64 -7.96 20.76
C ASP A 264 -2.07 -7.59 19.39
N HIS A 265 -0.81 -7.15 19.34
CA HIS A 265 -0.10 -6.78 18.12
C HIS A 265 0.67 -7.99 17.54
N ASP A 266 1.17 -8.87 18.40
CA ASP A 266 2.15 -9.89 18.03
C ASP A 266 1.51 -11.17 17.44
N THR A 267 0.19 -11.38 17.63
CA THR A 267 -0.52 -12.56 17.07
C THR A 267 -0.57 -12.63 15.53
N GLU A 268 -0.40 -11.49 14.85
CA GLU A 268 -0.46 -11.42 13.38
C GLU A 268 0.90 -11.73 12.71
N GLY A 269 1.97 -12.03 13.46
CA GLY A 269 3.26 -12.44 12.89
C GLY A 269 3.85 -11.42 11.92
N ARG A 270 4.00 -10.17 12.40
CA ARG A 270 4.29 -8.99 11.56
C ARG A 270 5.73 -8.48 11.62
N ILE A 271 6.47 -8.77 12.69
CA ILE A 271 7.80 -8.19 12.93
C ILE A 271 8.79 -9.26 13.36
N VAL A 272 9.95 -9.27 12.69
CA VAL A 272 11.19 -9.87 13.20
C VAL A 272 12.23 -8.77 13.34
N THR A 273 12.86 -8.71 14.51
CA THR A 273 14.06 -7.90 14.78
C THR A 273 15.25 -8.83 14.92
N VAL A 274 16.34 -8.53 14.23
CA VAL A 274 17.65 -9.17 14.46
C VAL A 274 18.67 -8.11 14.84
N GLU A 275 19.62 -8.47 15.70
CA GLU A 275 20.71 -7.61 16.14
C GLU A 275 22.01 -8.07 15.49
N PHE A 276 22.73 -7.16 14.84
CA PHE A 276 24.12 -7.33 14.41
C PHE A 276 25.06 -6.52 15.32
N ASP A 277 26.36 -6.62 15.11
CA ASP A 277 27.36 -5.87 15.90
C ASP A 277 27.11 -4.36 15.85
N ASP A 278 26.94 -3.82 14.63
CA ASP A 278 26.85 -2.38 14.38
C ASP A 278 25.42 -1.80 14.40
N PHE A 279 24.36 -2.62 14.27
CA PHE A 279 22.96 -2.14 14.09
C PHE A 279 21.87 -3.19 14.42
N TYR A 280 20.63 -2.73 14.62
CA TYR A 280 19.42 -3.56 14.58
C TYR A 280 18.76 -3.50 13.20
N LEU A 281 18.28 -4.65 12.70
CA LEU A 281 17.47 -4.76 11.50
C LEU A 281 16.07 -5.26 11.83
N LEU A 282 15.05 -4.51 11.42
CA LEU A 282 13.65 -4.89 11.53
C LEU A 282 13.10 -5.18 10.13
N THR A 283 12.39 -6.30 9.98
CA THR A 283 11.43 -6.53 8.89
C THR A 283 10.03 -6.31 9.45
N ALA A 284 9.23 -5.45 8.83
CA ALA A 284 7.85 -5.17 9.24
C ALA A 284 6.87 -5.39 8.07
N TYR A 285 5.78 -6.09 8.36
CA TYR A 285 4.55 -6.07 7.56
C TYR A 285 3.49 -5.30 8.35
N VAL A 286 3.45 -3.99 8.16
CA VAL A 286 2.60 -3.07 8.92
C VAL A 286 1.12 -3.31 8.57
N PRO A 287 0.17 -3.23 9.52
CA PRO A 287 -1.25 -3.42 9.25
C PRO A 287 -1.77 -2.49 8.15
N ASN A 288 -2.40 -3.06 7.13
CA ASN A 288 -3.22 -2.32 6.19
C ASN A 288 -4.49 -1.80 6.90
N SER A 289 -4.89 -0.55 6.62
CA SER A 289 -6.09 0.08 7.20
C SER A 289 -7.41 -0.57 6.78
N GLY A 290 -7.40 -1.46 5.78
CA GLY A 290 -8.53 -2.28 5.34
C GLY A 290 -9.55 -1.55 4.47
N ASP A 291 -10.39 -2.32 3.77
CA ASP A 291 -11.42 -1.80 2.87
C ASP A 291 -12.37 -0.84 3.62
N GLY A 292 -12.42 0.43 3.21
CA GLY A 292 -13.20 1.46 3.92
C GLY A 292 -12.62 1.83 5.29
N LEU A 293 -11.30 1.76 5.44
CA LEU A 293 -10.53 2.28 6.58
C LEU A 293 -10.87 1.65 7.95
N LYS A 294 -11.44 0.44 7.95
CA LYS A 294 -11.95 -0.27 9.14
C LYS A 294 -10.91 -0.55 10.24
N ARG A 295 -9.61 -0.59 9.92
CA ARG A 295 -8.49 -0.72 10.87
C ARG A 295 -7.70 0.60 11.06
N LEU A 296 -8.12 1.72 10.46
CA LEU A 296 -7.35 2.96 10.48
C LEU A 296 -7.12 3.50 11.91
N THR A 297 -8.14 3.43 12.79
CA THR A 297 -7.98 3.83 14.20
C THR A 297 -6.86 3.03 14.86
N TYR A 298 -6.99 1.70 14.92
CA TYR A 298 -5.97 0.77 15.43
C TYR A 298 -4.58 1.02 14.82
N ARG A 299 -4.51 1.25 13.50
CA ARG A 299 -3.26 1.54 12.79
C ARG A 299 -2.58 2.81 13.32
N VAL A 300 -3.33 3.90 13.49
CA VAL A 300 -2.80 5.23 13.81
C VAL A 300 -2.68 5.49 15.32
N THR A 301 -3.59 4.96 16.15
CA THR A 301 -3.62 5.22 17.60
C THR A 301 -2.89 4.19 18.44
N GLU A 302 -2.64 2.98 17.91
CA GLU A 302 -1.99 1.88 18.64
C GLU A 302 -0.72 1.42 17.91
N TRP A 303 -0.87 0.87 16.70
CA TRP A 303 0.23 0.18 16.02
C TRP A 303 1.41 1.10 15.68
N ASP A 304 1.18 2.18 14.93
CA ASP A 304 2.27 3.08 14.50
C ASP A 304 2.99 3.75 15.69
N PRO A 305 2.29 4.22 16.74
CA PRO A 305 2.93 4.64 17.99
C PRO A 305 3.75 3.53 18.68
N CYS A 306 3.24 2.30 18.76
CA CYS A 306 3.98 1.18 19.37
C CYS A 306 5.24 0.80 18.58
N LEU A 307 5.17 0.78 17.24
CA LEU A 307 6.34 0.55 16.37
C LEU A 307 7.36 1.69 16.48
N GLY A 308 6.90 2.95 16.45
CA GLY A 308 7.75 4.13 16.62
C GLY A 308 8.49 4.14 17.96
N ASN A 309 7.77 3.89 19.06
CA ASN A 309 8.35 3.80 20.40
C ASN A 309 9.34 2.63 20.51
N TYR A 310 9.01 1.45 19.97
CA TYR A 310 9.92 0.30 19.99
C TYR A 310 11.26 0.59 19.27
N MET A 311 11.22 1.26 18.12
CA MET A 311 12.45 1.70 17.44
C MET A 311 13.22 2.74 18.27
N LYS A 312 12.54 3.69 18.92
CA LYS A 312 13.17 4.69 19.79
C LYS A 312 13.76 4.11 21.08
N GLU A 313 13.33 2.94 21.52
CA GLU A 313 14.00 2.19 22.59
C GLU A 313 15.27 1.49 22.07
N LEU A 314 15.25 0.90 20.88
CA LEU A 314 16.43 0.26 20.26
C LEU A 314 17.53 1.27 19.88
N GLU A 315 17.14 2.45 19.39
CA GLU A 315 18.06 3.55 19.04
C GLU A 315 18.94 4.02 20.21
N LYS A 316 18.59 3.68 21.46
CA LYS A 316 19.39 4.01 22.65
C LYS A 316 20.69 3.20 22.77
N SER A 317 20.78 2.05 22.11
CA SER A 317 21.98 1.19 22.11
C SER A 317 22.67 1.09 20.76
N LYS A 318 21.91 0.98 19.65
CA LYS A 318 22.47 0.88 18.28
C LYS A 318 21.57 1.55 17.24
N PRO A 319 22.12 2.00 16.10
CA PRO A 319 21.34 2.39 14.93
C PRO A 319 20.30 1.34 14.53
N VAL A 320 19.16 1.81 14.01
CA VAL A 320 18.02 0.95 13.63
C VAL A 320 17.73 1.10 12.14
N ILE A 321 17.69 -0.02 11.42
CA ILE A 321 17.25 -0.09 10.03
C ILE A 321 15.87 -0.75 10.00
N LEU A 322 14.84 0.02 9.67
CA LEU A 322 13.50 -0.52 9.37
C LEU A 322 13.40 -0.87 7.88
N THR A 323 12.94 -2.07 7.59
CA THR A 323 12.65 -2.56 6.23
C THR A 323 11.26 -3.19 6.18
N GLY A 324 10.70 -3.27 4.98
CA GLY A 324 9.49 -4.04 4.70
C GLY A 324 8.38 -3.24 4.05
N ASP A 325 7.15 -3.69 4.27
CA ASP A 325 5.95 -3.09 3.72
C ASP A 325 5.24 -2.31 4.82
N LEU A 326 5.34 -0.99 4.72
CA LEU A 326 4.80 -0.03 5.69
C LEU A 326 3.30 0.29 5.46
N ASN A 327 2.68 -0.31 4.43
CA ASN A 327 1.29 -0.08 4.04
C ASN A 327 0.90 1.41 4.08
N CYS A 328 1.74 2.26 3.47
CA CYS A 328 1.59 3.71 3.41
C CYS A 328 2.41 4.27 2.23
N ALA A 329 1.81 5.21 1.49
CA ALA A 329 2.51 6.12 0.58
C ALA A 329 2.65 7.47 1.32
N HIS A 330 3.86 7.99 1.48
CA HIS A 330 4.12 9.11 2.39
C HIS A 330 3.81 10.47 1.75
N GLN A 331 4.07 10.60 0.44
CA GLN A 331 3.86 11.80 -0.34
C GLN A 331 3.05 11.48 -1.60
N GLU A 332 2.46 12.51 -2.26
CA GLU A 332 1.71 12.28 -3.50
C GLU A 332 2.54 11.56 -4.57
N ILE A 333 3.83 11.91 -4.70
CA ILE A 333 4.79 11.30 -5.64
C ILE A 333 4.95 9.78 -5.49
N ASP A 334 4.66 9.22 -4.31
CA ASP A 334 4.81 7.79 -4.02
C ASP A 334 3.66 6.94 -4.61
N ILE A 335 2.57 7.56 -5.09
CA ILE A 335 1.37 6.85 -5.56
C ILE A 335 0.81 7.42 -6.87
N HIS A 336 0.62 6.56 -7.87
CA HIS A 336 0.16 6.94 -9.21
C HIS A 336 -1.13 7.78 -9.27
N ASP A 337 -2.05 7.62 -8.31
CA ASP A 337 -3.29 8.41 -8.22
C ASP A 337 -3.59 8.88 -6.78
N PRO A 338 -3.04 10.03 -6.37
CA PRO A 338 -3.23 10.57 -5.02
C PRO A 338 -4.70 10.90 -4.69
N ALA A 339 -5.52 11.18 -5.70
CA ALA A 339 -6.91 11.65 -5.54
C ALA A 339 -7.93 10.52 -5.31
N VAL A 340 -7.47 9.26 -5.37
CA VAL A 340 -8.22 8.06 -4.96
C VAL A 340 -7.84 7.64 -3.53
N SER A 341 -6.58 7.80 -3.13
CA SER A 341 -6.11 7.52 -1.76
C SER A 341 -6.53 8.57 -0.71
N SER A 342 -7.00 9.76 -1.14
CA SER A 342 -7.41 10.86 -0.26
C SER A 342 -8.92 10.90 0.00
N ARG A 343 -9.60 9.76 0.08
CA ARG A 343 -11.06 9.62 0.22
C ARG A 343 -11.45 8.54 1.22
#